data_AF-A0A3C2AQ58-F1
#
_entry.id   AF-A0A3C2AQ58-F1
#
_cell.length_a   1.000
_cell.length_b   1.000
_cell.length_c   1.000
_cell.angle_alpha   90.00
_cell.angle_beta   90.00
_cell.angle_gamma   90.00
#
_symmetry.space_group_name_H-M   'P 1'
#
loop_
_entity.id
_entity.type
_entity.pdbx_description
1 polymer ?
#
loop_
_entity_poly.entity_id
_entity_poly.type
_entity_poly.pdbx_seq_one_letter_code
_entity_poly.pdbx_strand_id
1 'polypeptide(L)'
;TIIETGIDIPNANTIIINNANHFGMSDLHQMRGRVGRSNKKAFCKLISPPLHSLTDEARKRLQALEQFTDLGSGFKIAMKDLEIRGAGDLLGGEQSGFISEMGFDTYQKILAEAVKELKENEFKELYDNPDKNKGSDFVDEVQIDTDMAVHIPDNYVNNIEERLKLYQRLGAIATEEELQFFELELEDRFGPLPRQVKDLLYSVRIKWLAKHIGFTKLIIKMDKLIGHFAAENNSEYYQLPIFSAVLAYLQRNPRKVQVKQKADKLNFVAQNISSLEDVHHMLSSIVNREKRAEA
;
A
#
# COMPACT_ATOMS: atom_id res chain seq x y z
N THR A 1 39.80 -24.95 -0.41
CA THR A 1 39.38 -26.17 -1.10
C THR A 1 37.89 -26.14 -1.26
N ILE A 2 37.40 -25.89 -2.47
CA ILE A 2 35.97 -25.92 -2.80
C ILE A 2 35.54 -27.39 -2.76
N ILE A 3 34.51 -27.70 -1.96
CA ILE A 3 33.86 -29.02 -2.01
C ILE A 3 33.33 -29.20 -3.42
N GLU A 4 33.76 -30.29 -4.06
CA GLU A 4 33.46 -30.71 -5.43
C GLU A 4 32.11 -30.17 -5.94
N THR A 5 32.19 -29.41 -7.03
CA THR A 5 31.05 -28.97 -7.82
C THR A 5 30.25 -30.20 -8.27
N GLY A 6 29.03 -30.35 -7.76
CA GLY A 6 28.05 -31.28 -8.33
C GLY A 6 27.71 -32.54 -7.52
N ILE A 7 28.29 -32.75 -6.34
CA ILE A 7 27.83 -33.84 -5.47
C ILE A 7 26.57 -33.39 -4.72
N ASP A 8 25.42 -33.81 -5.23
CA ASP A 8 24.16 -33.80 -4.49
C ASP A 8 24.13 -35.02 -3.56
N ILE A 9 24.22 -34.80 -2.24
CA ILE A 9 24.05 -35.85 -1.24
C ILE A 9 22.67 -35.63 -0.60
N PRO A 10 21.63 -36.38 -1.02
CA PRO A 10 20.25 -36.16 -0.54
C PRO A 10 20.10 -36.27 0.98
N ASN A 11 21.00 -37.03 1.62
CA ASN A 11 21.03 -37.27 3.06
C ASN A 11 21.84 -36.23 3.86
N ALA A 12 22.53 -35.30 3.20
CA ALA A 12 23.25 -34.25 3.88
C ALA A 12 22.28 -33.17 4.40
N ASN A 13 22.11 -33.10 5.71
CA ASN A 13 21.23 -32.15 6.37
C ASN A 13 21.97 -31.01 7.10
N THR A 14 23.31 -31.06 7.18
CA THR A 14 24.09 -30.05 7.90
C THR A 14 25.28 -29.62 7.07
N ILE A 15 25.45 -28.31 6.88
CA ILE A 15 26.65 -27.71 6.30
C ILE A 15 27.32 -26.79 7.32
N ILE A 16 28.64 -26.85 7.39
CA ILE A 16 29.47 -25.98 8.23
C ILE A 16 30.42 -25.23 7.30
N ILE A 17 30.30 -23.91 7.27
CA ILE A 17 31.13 -23.04 6.44
C ILE A 17 32.12 -22.33 7.35
N ASN A 18 33.37 -22.77 7.30
CA ASN A 18 34.45 -22.13 8.05
C ASN A 18 34.89 -20.83 7.38
N ASN A 19 35.22 -19.81 8.18
CA ASN A 19 35.61 -18.48 7.71
C ASN A 19 34.60 -17.87 6.72
N ALA A 20 33.31 -17.97 7.04
CA ALA A 20 32.19 -17.49 6.22
C ALA A 20 32.31 -16.00 5.82
N ASN A 21 33.06 -15.21 6.59
CA ASN A 21 33.35 -13.80 6.31
C ASN A 21 34.18 -13.56 5.03
N HIS A 22 34.79 -14.59 4.43
CA HIS A 22 35.53 -14.46 3.17
C HIS A 22 34.70 -14.77 1.92
N PHE A 23 33.48 -15.29 2.06
CA PHE A 23 32.66 -15.72 0.94
C PHE A 23 31.61 -14.68 0.56
N GLY A 24 31.36 -14.52 -0.75
CA GLY A 24 30.29 -13.65 -1.23
C GLY A 24 28.90 -14.11 -0.77
N MET A 25 27.93 -13.19 -0.75
CA MET A 25 26.58 -13.47 -0.28
C MET A 25 25.90 -14.54 -1.15
N SER A 26 26.09 -14.45 -2.47
CA SER A 26 25.60 -15.42 -3.45
C SER A 26 26.20 -16.81 -3.26
N ASP A 27 27.50 -16.90 -2.96
CA ASP A 27 28.19 -18.17 -2.74
C ASP A 27 27.69 -18.85 -1.46
N LEU A 28 27.56 -18.08 -0.37
CA LEU A 28 27.00 -18.57 0.89
C LEU A 28 25.55 -19.03 0.72
N HIS A 29 24.75 -18.29 -0.04
CA HIS A 29 23.37 -18.67 -0.36
C HIS A 29 23.31 -19.95 -1.20
N GLN A 30 24.20 -20.09 -2.20
CA GLN A 30 24.29 -21.28 -3.03
C GLN A 30 24.73 -22.50 -2.20
N MET A 31 25.73 -22.35 -1.33
CA MET A 31 26.19 -23.40 -0.43
C MET A 31 25.09 -23.82 0.57
N ARG A 32 24.34 -22.86 1.12
CA ARG A 32 23.15 -23.14 1.96
C ARG A 32 22.12 -23.99 1.23
N GLY A 33 21.85 -23.70 -0.05
CA GLY A 33 20.89 -24.44 -0.88
C GLY A 33 21.29 -25.86 -1.27
N ARG A 34 22.52 -26.29 -0.93
CA ARG A 34 22.99 -27.67 -1.18
C ARG A 34 22.60 -28.66 -0.07
N VAL A 35 22.08 -28.19 1.06
CA VAL A 35 21.57 -29.05 2.15
C VAL A 35 20.09 -28.82 2.39
N GLY A 36 19.39 -29.83 2.92
CA GLY A 36 17.96 -29.71 3.26
C GLY A 36 16.99 -29.98 2.11
N ARG A 37 17.35 -30.89 1.20
CA ARG A 37 16.48 -31.39 0.11
C ARG A 37 15.49 -32.48 0.55
N SER A 38 15.42 -32.79 1.85
CA SER A 38 14.52 -33.80 2.42
C SER A 38 13.54 -33.16 3.40
N ASN A 39 12.51 -33.90 3.82
CA ASN A 39 11.53 -33.43 4.81
C ASN A 39 12.09 -33.34 6.25
N LYS A 40 13.42 -33.42 6.42
CA LYS A 40 14.09 -33.26 7.71
C LYS A 40 14.69 -31.85 7.79
N LYS A 41 14.56 -31.23 8.97
CA LYS A 41 15.17 -29.93 9.24
C LYS A 41 16.68 -29.98 8.97
N ALA A 42 17.15 -29.01 8.20
CA ALA A 42 18.56 -28.85 7.87
C ALA A 42 19.17 -27.65 8.60
N PHE A 43 20.49 -27.68 8.76
CA PHE A 43 21.24 -26.66 9.48
C PHE A 43 22.40 -26.14 8.63
N CYS A 44 22.53 -24.82 8.57
CA CYS A 44 23.69 -24.15 7.99
C CYS A 44 24.39 -23.38 9.11
N LYS A 45 25.64 -23.75 9.42
CA LYS A 45 26.44 -23.10 10.46
C LYS A 45 27.55 -22.28 9.81
N LEU A 46 27.49 -20.97 9.99
CA LEU A 46 28.48 -20.02 9.50
C LEU A 46 29.47 -19.73 10.62
N ILE A 47 30.72 -20.15 10.47
CA ILE A 47 31.77 -19.87 11.45
C ILE A 47 32.55 -18.66 10.94
N SER A 48 32.71 -17.64 11.79
CA SER A 48 33.49 -16.45 11.50
C SER A 48 34.26 -16.00 12.74
N PRO A 49 35.34 -15.20 12.57
CA PRO A 49 35.99 -14.50 13.68
C PRO A 49 35.01 -13.64 14.50
N PRO A 50 35.37 -13.21 15.72
CA PRO A 50 34.51 -12.36 16.55
C PRO A 50 33.96 -11.15 15.79
N LEU A 51 32.70 -10.78 16.01
CA LEU A 51 31.98 -9.74 15.24
C LEU A 51 32.71 -8.38 15.20
N HIS A 52 33.49 -8.04 16.23
CA HIS A 52 34.27 -6.81 16.29
C HIS A 52 35.44 -6.80 15.29
N SER A 53 35.92 -7.97 14.88
CA SER A 53 37.07 -8.13 13.99
C SER A 53 36.68 -8.22 12.51
N LEU A 54 35.37 -8.29 12.25
CA LEU A 54 34.82 -8.31 10.90
C LEU A 54 34.70 -6.89 10.35
N THR A 55 34.89 -6.76 9.04
CA THR A 55 34.51 -5.55 8.31
C THR A 55 33.00 -5.34 8.42
N ASP A 56 32.57 -4.08 8.37
CA ASP A 56 31.14 -3.75 8.45
C ASP A 56 30.34 -4.41 7.31
N GLU A 57 30.94 -4.50 6.13
CA GLU A 57 30.39 -5.22 4.98
C GLU A 57 30.17 -6.71 5.28
N ALA A 58 31.20 -7.39 5.78
CA ALA A 58 31.13 -8.82 6.10
C ALA A 58 30.13 -9.09 7.24
N ARG A 59 30.05 -8.19 8.24
CA ARG A 59 29.10 -8.28 9.34
C ARG A 59 27.65 -8.15 8.84
N LYS A 60 27.35 -7.08 8.08
CA LYS A 60 26.01 -6.84 7.50
C LYS A 60 25.57 -8.00 6.61
N ARG A 61 26.48 -8.56 5.82
CA ARG A 61 26.22 -9.70 4.94
C ARG A 61 25.86 -10.97 5.71
N LEU A 62 26.63 -11.32 6.74
CA LEU A 62 26.36 -12.51 7.57
C LEU A 62 25.03 -12.38 8.32
N GLN A 63 24.73 -11.19 8.87
CA GLN A 63 23.45 -10.91 9.54
C GLN A 63 22.27 -10.99 8.57
N ALA A 64 22.39 -10.43 7.37
CA ALA A 64 21.33 -10.50 6.37
C ALA A 64 21.04 -11.95 5.97
N LEU A 65 22.07 -12.80 5.83
CA LEU A 65 21.89 -14.20 5.49
C LEU A 65 21.21 -15.02 6.63
N GLU A 66 21.41 -14.62 7.88
CA GLU A 66 20.73 -15.16 9.06
C GLU A 66 19.26 -14.72 9.15
N GLN A 67 18.95 -13.48 8.78
CA GLN A 67 17.58 -12.95 8.82
C GLN A 67 16.70 -13.47 7.69
N PHE A 68 17.27 -13.69 6.50
CA PHE A 68 16.52 -14.12 5.31
C PHE A 68 16.65 -15.64 5.08
N THR A 69 16.04 -16.44 5.97
CA THR A 69 16.11 -17.92 5.95
C THR A 69 15.00 -18.62 5.18
N ASP A 70 13.94 -17.91 4.81
CA ASP A 70 12.75 -18.53 4.20
C ASP A 70 12.99 -19.06 2.78
N LEU A 71 12.27 -20.12 2.40
CA LEU A 71 12.27 -20.67 1.05
C LEU A 71 11.72 -19.60 0.07
N GLY A 72 12.50 -19.24 -0.96
CA GLY A 72 12.17 -18.13 -1.87
C GLY A 72 12.82 -16.78 -1.53
N SER A 73 13.65 -16.71 -0.49
CA SER A 73 14.39 -15.50 -0.07
C SER A 73 15.48 -15.00 -1.05
N GLY A 74 15.73 -15.72 -2.16
CA GLY A 74 16.80 -15.39 -3.10
C GLY A 74 16.73 -13.95 -3.66
N PHE A 75 15.52 -13.44 -3.90
CA PHE A 75 15.32 -12.06 -4.35
C PHE A 75 15.68 -11.03 -3.26
N LYS A 76 15.27 -11.26 -2.01
CA LYS A 76 15.59 -10.37 -0.86
C LYS A 76 17.09 -10.35 -0.56
N ILE A 77 17.74 -11.50 -0.70
CA ILE A 77 19.20 -11.67 -0.51
C ILE A 77 19.97 -10.91 -1.59
N ALA A 78 19.53 -10.99 -2.86
CA ALA A 78 20.15 -10.25 -3.95
C ALA A 78 20.02 -8.72 -3.78
N MET A 79 18.87 -8.24 -3.30
CA MET A 79 18.66 -6.81 -3.02
C MET A 79 19.57 -6.30 -1.89
N LYS A 80 19.75 -7.09 -0.83
CA LYS A 80 20.62 -6.72 0.29
C LYS A 80 22.10 -6.76 -0.08
N ASP A 81 22.52 -7.69 -0.95
CA ASP A 81 23.88 -7.73 -1.49
C ASP A 81 24.17 -6.49 -2.35
N LEU A 82 23.18 -6.01 -3.13
CA LEU A 82 23.29 -4.79 -3.94
C LEU A 82 23.46 -3.53 -3.08
N GLU A 83 22.70 -3.45 -1.97
CA GLU A 83 22.80 -2.37 -0.98
C GLU A 83 24.15 -2.39 -0.25
N ILE A 84 24.63 -3.57 0.15
CA ILE A 84 25.90 -3.75 0.87
C ILE A 84 27.11 -3.41 -0.02
N ARG A 85 27.06 -3.74 -1.32
CA ARG A 85 28.12 -3.43 -2.29
C ARG A 85 28.13 -1.96 -2.74
N GLY A 86 27.17 -1.16 -2.30
CA GLY A 86 27.15 0.28 -2.59
C GLY A 86 26.76 0.63 -4.04
N ALA A 87 25.99 -0.21 -4.74
CA ALA A 87 25.49 0.12 -6.09
C ALA A 87 24.43 1.26 -6.11
N GLY A 88 24.35 2.06 -5.06
CA GLY A 88 23.80 3.42 -5.08
C GLY A 88 24.79 4.47 -5.61
N ASP A 89 26.06 4.10 -5.88
CA ASP A 89 27.13 5.01 -6.34
C ASP A 89 27.14 5.26 -7.87
N LEU A 90 26.07 4.89 -8.58
CA LEU A 90 25.94 5.14 -10.03
C LEU A 90 25.63 6.61 -10.39
N LEU A 91 25.50 7.50 -9.41
CA LEU A 91 25.20 8.93 -9.60
C LEU A 91 26.13 9.84 -8.78
N GLY A 92 27.44 9.67 -8.95
CA GLY A 92 28.42 10.73 -8.68
C GLY A 92 28.88 10.89 -7.23
N GLY A 93 30.19 10.91 -7.04
CA GLY A 93 30.84 11.19 -5.77
C GLY A 93 30.62 12.62 -5.29
N GLU A 94 30.81 12.79 -3.98
CA GLU A 94 30.77 14.03 -3.18
C GLU A 94 29.39 14.47 -2.65
N GLN A 95 28.73 13.65 -1.83
CA GLN A 95 27.94 14.10 -0.66
C GLN A 95 27.43 12.91 0.17
N SER A 96 28.34 12.17 0.78
CA SER A 96 28.05 10.94 1.54
C SER A 96 27.31 11.13 2.88
N GLY A 97 26.91 12.36 3.24
CA GLY A 97 26.38 12.68 4.57
C GLY A 97 24.86 12.69 4.73
N PHE A 98 24.08 12.81 3.64
CA PHE A 98 22.64 13.14 3.74
C PHE A 98 21.67 12.02 3.33
N ILE A 99 22.18 10.90 2.79
CA ILE A 99 21.36 9.81 2.24
C ILE A 99 21.19 8.65 3.24
N SER A 100 21.90 8.65 4.38
CA SER A 100 21.84 7.57 5.36
C SER A 100 20.54 7.52 6.18
N GLU A 101 19.70 8.56 6.17
CA GLU A 101 18.49 8.63 7.02
C GLU A 101 17.14 8.65 6.28
N MET A 102 17.13 8.83 4.96
CA MET A 102 15.91 8.74 4.15
C MET A 102 16.00 7.55 3.19
N GLY A 103 15.94 6.35 3.77
CA GLY A 103 15.92 5.10 3.03
C GLY A 103 14.65 4.93 2.20
N PHE A 104 14.79 4.27 1.04
CA PHE A 104 13.80 3.62 0.15
C PHE A 104 12.44 4.29 -0.12
N ASP A 105 11.72 4.75 0.89
CA ASP A 105 10.43 5.44 0.78
C ASP A 105 10.56 6.77 0.04
N THR A 106 11.64 7.53 0.26
CA THR A 106 11.91 8.76 -0.48
C THR A 106 12.31 8.45 -1.92
N TYR A 107 13.04 7.36 -2.15
CA TYR A 107 13.38 6.88 -3.49
C TYR A 107 12.13 6.40 -4.25
N GLN A 108 11.22 5.65 -3.61
CA GLN A 108 9.94 5.28 -4.20
C GLN A 108 9.07 6.50 -4.48
N LYS A 109 9.06 7.50 -3.59
CA LYS A 109 8.35 8.76 -3.83
C LYS A 109 8.94 9.52 -5.01
N ILE A 110 10.25 9.74 -5.05
CA ILE A 110 10.91 10.44 -6.15
C ILE A 110 10.77 9.65 -7.46
N LEU A 111 10.84 8.32 -7.43
CA LEU A 111 10.63 7.48 -8.61
C LEU A 111 9.17 7.52 -9.06
N ALA A 112 8.22 7.47 -8.13
CA ALA A 112 6.79 7.59 -8.46
C ALA A 112 6.45 8.98 -8.99
N GLU A 113 7.06 10.02 -8.44
CA GLU A 113 6.90 11.41 -8.84
C GLU A 113 7.58 11.65 -10.20
N ALA A 114 8.78 11.14 -10.44
CA ALA A 114 9.46 11.20 -11.73
C ALA A 114 8.76 10.35 -12.81
N VAL A 115 8.21 9.18 -12.46
CA VAL A 115 7.36 8.38 -13.36
C VAL A 115 6.05 9.09 -13.64
N LYS A 116 5.48 9.81 -12.67
CA LYS A 116 4.31 10.66 -12.85
C LYS A 116 4.63 11.85 -13.77
N GLU A 117 5.77 12.50 -13.57
CA GLU A 117 6.24 13.64 -14.38
C GLU A 117 6.59 13.20 -15.81
N LEU A 118 7.23 12.04 -15.99
CA LEU A 118 7.48 11.41 -17.30
C LEU A 118 6.17 11.00 -17.99
N LYS A 119 5.18 10.48 -17.24
CA LYS A 119 3.83 10.21 -17.77
C LYS A 119 3.12 11.50 -18.21
N GLU A 120 3.31 12.59 -17.48
CA GLU A 120 2.70 13.90 -17.76
C GLU A 120 3.42 14.72 -18.85
N ASN A 121 4.73 14.48 -19.08
CA ASN A 121 5.55 15.27 -20.00
C ASN A 121 5.97 14.54 -21.30
N GLU A 122 6.28 13.24 -21.28
CA GLU A 122 6.73 12.48 -22.47
C GLU A 122 5.69 11.50 -23.02
N PHE A 123 4.65 11.16 -22.24
CA PHE A 123 3.57 10.25 -22.63
C PHE A 123 2.18 10.89 -22.59
N LYS A 124 2.10 12.24 -22.66
CA LYS A 124 0.85 12.99 -22.66
C LYS A 124 -0.10 12.53 -23.77
N GLU A 125 0.43 12.27 -24.98
CA GLU A 125 -0.35 11.80 -26.14
C GLU A 125 -0.72 10.29 -26.09
N LEU A 126 -0.12 9.51 -25.18
CA LEU A 126 -0.40 8.07 -24.98
C LEU A 126 -1.33 7.80 -23.79
N TYR A 127 -1.48 8.76 -22.87
CA TYR A 127 -2.39 8.73 -21.70
C TYR A 127 -3.46 9.82 -21.70
N ASP A 128 -3.44 10.76 -22.65
CA ASP A 128 -4.65 11.45 -23.11
C ASP A 128 -5.57 10.37 -23.67
N ASN A 129 -6.32 9.72 -22.78
CA ASN A 129 -7.64 9.26 -23.17
C ASN A 129 -8.32 10.52 -23.72
N PRO A 130 -8.73 10.54 -25.01
CA PRO A 130 -9.48 11.65 -25.59
C PRO A 130 -10.82 11.92 -24.86
N ASP A 131 -11.16 11.05 -23.90
CA ASP A 131 -12.39 10.94 -23.15
C ASP A 131 -12.10 10.95 -21.64
N LYS A 132 -11.73 12.11 -21.07
CA LYS A 132 -11.81 12.32 -19.61
C LYS A 132 -13.28 12.37 -19.19
N ASN A 133 -13.91 11.20 -19.10
CA ASN A 133 -15.36 11.08 -18.92
C ASN A 133 -15.76 10.65 -17.49
N LYS A 134 -14.81 10.47 -16.56
CA LYS A 134 -15.08 9.98 -15.19
C LYS A 134 -14.44 10.85 -14.11
N GLY A 135 -15.14 11.01 -12.98
CA GLY A 135 -14.64 11.82 -11.85
C GLY A 135 -13.38 11.25 -11.19
N SER A 136 -13.14 9.94 -11.32
CA SER A 136 -11.93 9.26 -10.84
C SER A 136 -10.64 9.77 -11.48
N ASP A 137 -10.72 10.32 -12.70
CA ASP A 137 -9.58 10.75 -13.50
C ASP A 137 -9.02 12.10 -13.01
N PHE A 138 -9.75 12.75 -12.11
CA PHE A 138 -9.39 14.04 -11.50
C PHE A 138 -8.98 13.91 -10.01
N VAL A 139 -8.90 12.69 -9.47
CA VAL A 139 -8.57 12.43 -8.06
C VAL A 139 -7.54 11.30 -7.93
N ASP A 140 -6.32 11.66 -7.56
CA ASP A 140 -5.25 10.70 -7.27
C ASP A 140 -5.50 9.95 -5.96
N GLU A 141 -5.80 10.69 -4.88
CA GLU A 141 -5.98 10.17 -3.53
C GLU A 141 -7.13 10.87 -2.79
N VAL A 142 -7.85 10.09 -1.96
CA VAL A 142 -8.94 10.58 -1.09
C VAL A 142 -8.52 10.45 0.36
N GLN A 143 -8.50 11.56 1.09
CA GLN A 143 -8.31 11.59 2.54
C GLN A 143 -9.65 11.57 3.28
N ILE A 144 -9.78 10.74 4.31
CA ILE A 144 -10.99 10.66 5.16
C ILE A 144 -10.61 11.03 6.59
N ASP A 145 -11.09 12.17 7.07
CA ASP A 145 -10.95 12.63 8.45
C ASP A 145 -12.25 12.38 9.20
N THR A 146 -12.29 11.38 10.07
CA THR A 146 -13.47 11.05 10.89
C THR A 146 -13.15 11.03 12.38
N ASP A 147 -14.12 11.39 13.22
CA ASP A 147 -14.06 11.20 14.68
C ASP A 147 -14.58 9.82 15.13
N MET A 148 -15.07 9.00 14.19
CA MET A 148 -15.52 7.64 14.44
C MET A 148 -14.34 6.68 14.60
N ALA A 149 -14.53 5.64 15.42
CA ALA A 149 -13.52 4.63 15.69
C ALA A 149 -13.38 3.65 14.51
N VAL A 150 -12.48 3.97 13.59
CA VAL A 150 -12.24 3.17 12.37
C VAL A 150 -10.96 2.35 12.51
N HIS A 151 -11.05 1.19 13.17
CA HIS A 151 -9.90 0.32 13.37
C HIS A 151 -10.30 -1.12 13.70
N ILE A 152 -9.34 -2.05 13.59
CA ILE A 152 -9.46 -3.41 14.09
C ILE A 152 -9.07 -3.38 15.58
N PRO A 153 -10.02 -3.59 16.51
CA PRO A 153 -9.72 -3.51 17.92
C PRO A 153 -8.88 -4.72 18.36
N ASP A 154 -8.09 -4.52 19.40
CA ASP A 154 -7.19 -5.53 19.96
C ASP A 154 -7.95 -6.73 20.52
N ASN A 155 -9.10 -6.51 21.14
CA ASN A 155 -9.97 -7.57 21.63
C ASN A 155 -10.59 -8.47 20.53
N TYR A 156 -10.58 -8.04 19.27
CA TYR A 156 -11.07 -8.82 18.13
C TYR A 156 -9.94 -9.57 17.44
N VAL A 157 -8.82 -8.88 17.21
CA VAL A 157 -7.58 -9.49 16.72
C VAL A 157 -6.44 -9.17 17.70
N ASN A 158 -6.18 -10.12 18.59
CA ASN A 158 -5.20 -10.01 19.67
C ASN A 158 -3.75 -9.97 19.13
N ASN A 159 -3.48 -10.65 18.01
CA ASN A 159 -2.14 -10.72 17.42
C ASN A 159 -1.85 -9.48 16.55
N ILE A 160 -0.81 -8.73 16.92
CA ILE A 160 -0.40 -7.49 16.23
C ILE A 160 0.07 -7.77 14.78
N GLU A 161 0.84 -8.83 14.56
CA GLU A 161 1.34 -9.18 13.22
C GLU A 161 0.20 -9.56 12.28
N GLU A 162 -0.77 -10.30 12.81
CA GLU A 162 -1.98 -10.69 12.07
C GLU A 162 -2.83 -9.47 11.73
N ARG A 163 -3.04 -8.57 12.70
CA ARG A 163 -3.74 -7.31 12.46
C ARG A 163 -3.03 -6.44 11.41
N LEU A 164 -1.70 -6.38 11.42
CA LEU A 164 -0.93 -5.65 10.40
C LEU A 164 -1.11 -6.27 9.01
N LYS A 165 -1.09 -7.60 8.90
CA LYS A 165 -1.37 -8.31 7.65
C LYS A 165 -2.78 -8.04 7.13
N LEU A 166 -3.78 -7.99 8.02
CA LEU A 166 -5.15 -7.64 7.65
C LEU A 166 -5.25 -6.21 7.11
N TYR A 167 -4.56 -5.25 7.73
CA TYR A 167 -4.50 -3.87 7.21
C TYR A 167 -3.81 -3.78 5.85
N GLN A 168 -2.69 -4.49 5.66
CA GLN A 168 -1.99 -4.53 4.37
C GLN A 168 -2.86 -5.13 3.26
N ARG A 169 -3.57 -6.23 3.56
CA ARG A 169 -4.53 -6.84 2.63
C ARG A 169 -5.67 -5.88 2.31
N LEU A 170 -6.29 -5.28 3.33
CA LEU A 170 -7.40 -4.34 3.14
C LEU A 170 -7.00 -3.15 2.24
N GLY A 171 -5.77 -2.64 2.37
CA GLY A 171 -5.25 -1.56 1.53
C GLY A 171 -5.00 -1.95 0.07
N ALA A 172 -4.85 -3.24 -0.23
CA ALA A 172 -4.64 -3.76 -1.58
C ALA A 172 -5.96 -4.12 -2.30
N ILE A 173 -7.09 -4.17 -1.58
CA ILE A 173 -8.40 -4.50 -2.15
C ILE A 173 -8.86 -3.35 -3.06
N ALA A 174 -9.26 -3.72 -4.28
CA ALA A 174 -9.68 -2.75 -5.30
C ALA A 174 -11.14 -2.93 -5.75
N THR A 175 -11.78 -4.04 -5.39
CA THR A 175 -13.13 -4.39 -5.84
C THR A 175 -14.07 -4.70 -4.68
N GLU A 176 -15.38 -4.50 -4.89
CA GLU A 176 -16.41 -4.79 -3.88
C GLU A 176 -16.50 -6.29 -3.61
N GLU A 177 -16.31 -7.13 -4.62
CA GLU A 177 -16.31 -8.58 -4.48
C GLU A 177 -15.18 -9.05 -3.56
N GLU A 178 -13.95 -8.55 -3.77
CA GLU A 178 -12.81 -8.85 -2.90
C GLU A 178 -13.04 -8.40 -1.45
N LEU A 179 -13.67 -7.23 -1.26
CA LEU A 179 -14.00 -6.72 0.06
C LEU A 179 -15.02 -7.60 0.78
N GLN A 180 -16.02 -8.12 0.06
CA GLN A 180 -16.99 -9.06 0.61
C GLN A 180 -16.35 -10.39 0.99
N PHE A 181 -15.44 -10.92 0.17
CA PHE A 181 -14.67 -12.11 0.53
C PHE A 181 -13.82 -11.88 1.78
N PHE A 182 -13.17 -10.72 1.88
CA PHE A 182 -12.41 -10.34 3.06
C PHE A 182 -13.30 -10.22 4.31
N GLU A 183 -14.50 -9.64 4.18
CA GLU A 183 -15.50 -9.53 5.24
C GLU A 183 -15.93 -10.91 5.76
N LEU A 184 -16.25 -11.85 4.86
CA LEU A 184 -16.60 -13.23 5.20
C LEU A 184 -15.43 -13.97 5.88
N GLU A 185 -14.20 -13.76 5.41
CA GLU A 185 -13.01 -14.38 6.01
C GLU A 185 -12.78 -13.88 7.44
N LEU A 186 -13.01 -12.59 7.70
CA LEU A 186 -12.93 -12.03 9.05
C LEU A 186 -13.98 -12.66 9.97
N GLU A 187 -15.21 -12.80 9.50
CA GLU A 187 -16.29 -13.43 10.28
C GLU A 187 -16.02 -14.91 10.57
N ASP A 188 -15.53 -15.66 9.58
CA ASP A 188 -15.20 -17.08 9.73
C ASP A 188 -14.06 -17.30 10.75
N ARG A 189 -13.03 -16.44 10.72
CA ARG A 189 -11.83 -16.61 11.56
C ARG A 189 -11.95 -16.01 12.96
N PHE A 190 -12.60 -14.87 13.09
CA PHE A 190 -12.60 -14.07 14.33
C PHE A 190 -14.02 -13.88 14.91
N GLY A 191 -15.05 -14.39 14.23
CA GLY A 191 -16.44 -14.24 14.65
C GLY A 191 -17.05 -12.88 14.26
N PRO A 192 -18.20 -12.50 14.86
CA PRO A 192 -19.00 -11.38 14.38
C PRO A 192 -18.23 -10.06 14.39
N LEU A 193 -18.34 -9.29 13.31
CA LEU A 193 -17.61 -8.04 13.13
C LEU A 193 -18.02 -6.98 14.16
N PRO A 194 -17.06 -6.45 14.94
CA PRO A 194 -17.28 -5.28 15.78
C PRO A 194 -17.66 -4.07 14.95
N ARG A 195 -18.36 -3.11 15.57
CA ARG A 195 -18.76 -1.87 14.91
C ARG A 195 -17.57 -1.13 14.27
N GLN A 196 -16.43 -1.07 14.97
CA GLN A 196 -15.23 -0.39 14.49
C GLN A 196 -14.66 -1.03 13.22
N VAL A 197 -14.80 -2.35 13.08
CA VAL A 197 -14.36 -3.09 11.89
C VAL A 197 -15.35 -2.89 10.74
N LYS A 198 -16.66 -2.90 11.01
CA LYS A 198 -17.67 -2.55 9.99
C LYS A 198 -17.44 -1.14 9.46
N ASP A 199 -17.21 -0.18 10.35
CA ASP A 199 -16.89 1.20 10.02
C ASP A 199 -15.60 1.29 9.17
N LEU A 200 -14.59 0.45 9.45
CA LEU A 200 -13.38 0.31 8.62
C LEU A 200 -13.68 -0.19 7.21
N LEU A 201 -14.52 -1.21 7.05
CA LEU A 201 -14.93 -1.67 5.72
C LEU A 201 -15.74 -0.61 4.97
N TYR A 202 -16.64 0.10 5.65
CA TYR A 202 -17.35 1.23 5.04
C TYR A 202 -16.41 2.35 4.60
N SER A 203 -15.34 2.63 5.36
CA SER A 203 -14.37 3.66 4.97
C SER A 203 -13.71 3.37 3.61
N VAL A 204 -13.44 2.10 3.30
CA VAL A 204 -12.91 1.67 1.99
C VAL A 204 -13.93 1.90 0.88
N ARG A 205 -15.19 1.48 1.08
CA ARG A 205 -16.29 1.70 0.12
C ARG A 205 -16.54 3.18 -0.14
N ILE A 206 -16.55 3.99 0.92
CA ILE A 206 -16.68 5.44 0.84
C ILE A 206 -15.51 6.03 0.04
N LYS A 207 -14.28 5.55 0.24
CA LYS A 207 -13.10 6.02 -0.49
C LYS A 207 -13.27 5.83 -2.00
N TRP A 208 -13.79 4.67 -2.44
CA TRP A 208 -14.05 4.41 -3.86
C TRP A 208 -15.14 5.31 -4.43
N LEU A 209 -16.26 5.45 -3.72
CA LEU A 209 -17.36 6.34 -4.12
C LEU A 209 -16.89 7.80 -4.18
N ALA A 210 -16.12 8.24 -3.19
CA ALA A 210 -15.58 9.59 -3.12
C ALA A 210 -14.63 9.88 -4.28
N LYS A 211 -13.76 8.93 -4.62
CA LYS A 211 -12.87 9.03 -5.79
C LYS A 211 -13.68 9.15 -7.08
N HIS A 212 -14.69 8.29 -7.27
CA HIS A 212 -15.56 8.34 -8.44
C HIS A 212 -16.33 9.66 -8.55
N ILE A 213 -16.81 10.18 -7.41
CA ILE A 213 -17.50 11.46 -7.35
C ILE A 213 -16.57 12.62 -7.66
N GLY A 214 -15.28 12.56 -7.30
CA GLY A 214 -14.33 13.66 -7.49
C GLY A 214 -13.95 14.40 -6.21
N PHE A 215 -14.14 13.78 -5.05
CA PHE A 215 -13.71 14.33 -3.76
C PHE A 215 -12.25 13.99 -3.47
N THR A 216 -11.44 14.99 -3.09
CA THR A 216 -10.06 14.80 -2.60
C THR A 216 -9.99 14.59 -1.11
N LYS A 217 -10.97 15.13 -0.37
CA LYS A 217 -11.01 15.03 1.08
C LYS A 217 -12.45 14.96 1.58
N LEU A 218 -12.71 14.04 2.51
CA LEU A 218 -13.95 13.94 3.26
C LEU A 218 -13.68 14.20 4.74
N ILE A 219 -14.45 15.07 5.36
CA ILE A 219 -14.44 15.33 6.80
C ILE A 219 -15.79 14.92 7.36
N ILE A 220 -15.81 13.96 8.28
CA ILE A 220 -17.01 13.38 8.88
C ILE A 220 -16.92 13.62 10.39
N LYS A 221 -17.56 14.68 10.88
CA LYS A 221 -17.52 15.08 12.29
C LYS A 221 -18.80 15.78 12.70
N MET A 222 -19.20 15.66 13.97
CA MET A 222 -20.32 16.42 14.55
C MET A 222 -21.61 16.37 13.71
N ASP A 223 -22.05 15.16 13.35
CA ASP A 223 -23.24 14.89 12.52
C ASP A 223 -23.24 15.53 11.11
N LYS A 224 -22.04 15.86 10.60
CA LYS A 224 -21.86 16.51 9.30
C LYS A 224 -20.79 15.82 8.48
N LEU A 225 -21.03 15.79 7.18
CA LEU A 225 -20.04 15.45 6.17
C LEU A 225 -19.68 16.70 5.38
N ILE A 226 -18.38 16.92 5.19
CA ILE A 226 -17.83 17.94 4.30
C ILE A 226 -16.94 17.24 3.28
N GLY A 227 -17.33 17.27 2.00
CA GLY A 227 -16.53 16.79 0.88
C GLY A 227 -15.88 17.95 0.13
N HIS A 228 -14.57 17.91 -0.02
CA HIS A 228 -13.80 18.86 -0.82
C HIS A 228 -13.60 18.31 -2.23
N PHE A 229 -13.95 19.09 -3.24
CA PHE A 229 -13.75 18.71 -4.64
C PHE A 229 -12.29 18.96 -5.08
N ALA A 230 -11.82 18.15 -6.04
CA ALA A 230 -10.47 18.26 -6.62
C ALA A 230 -10.27 19.48 -7.53
N ALA A 231 -11.33 19.87 -8.23
CA ALA A 231 -11.25 20.84 -9.33
C ALA A 231 -11.14 22.29 -8.81
N GLU A 232 -9.90 22.73 -8.60
CA GLU A 232 -9.53 24.15 -8.68
C GLU A 232 -9.78 24.61 -10.13
N ASN A 233 -10.86 25.36 -10.36
CA ASN A 233 -11.19 26.00 -11.65
C ASN A 233 -11.22 25.11 -12.92
N ASN A 234 -11.23 23.77 -12.80
CA ASN A 234 -11.20 22.90 -13.97
C ASN A 234 -12.61 22.69 -14.54
N SER A 235 -12.91 23.33 -15.68
CA SER A 235 -14.25 23.36 -16.30
C SER A 235 -14.74 21.99 -16.77
N GLU A 236 -13.84 21.05 -17.04
CA GLU A 236 -14.18 19.71 -17.56
C GLU A 236 -14.85 18.82 -16.51
N TYR A 237 -14.39 18.84 -15.25
CA TYR A 237 -15.00 18.05 -14.18
C TYR A 237 -16.46 18.45 -13.92
N TYR A 238 -16.76 19.76 -13.98
CA TYR A 238 -18.12 20.27 -13.79
C TYR A 238 -19.08 19.92 -14.93
N GLN A 239 -18.55 19.47 -16.08
CA GLN A 239 -19.35 19.01 -17.22
C GLN A 239 -19.63 17.51 -17.16
N LEU A 240 -19.01 16.77 -16.23
CA LEU A 240 -19.20 15.33 -16.12
C LEU A 240 -20.62 14.94 -15.66
N PRO A 241 -21.14 13.78 -16.12
CA PRO A 241 -22.42 13.23 -15.67
C PRO A 241 -22.51 13.10 -14.15
N ILE A 242 -21.41 12.71 -13.48
CA ILE A 242 -21.36 12.58 -12.04
C ILE A 242 -21.65 13.90 -11.31
N PHE A 243 -21.14 15.03 -11.80
CA PHE A 243 -21.38 16.33 -11.18
C PHE A 243 -22.84 16.76 -11.35
N SER A 244 -23.43 16.48 -12.53
CA SER A 244 -24.85 16.68 -12.76
C SER A 244 -25.72 15.84 -11.81
N ALA A 245 -25.30 14.60 -11.50
CA ALA A 245 -25.97 13.76 -10.51
C ALA A 245 -25.86 14.35 -9.09
N VAL A 246 -24.72 14.94 -8.72
CA VAL A 246 -24.54 15.68 -7.45
C VAL A 246 -25.49 16.87 -7.37
N LEU A 247 -25.59 17.69 -8.43
CA LEU A 247 -26.53 18.82 -8.50
C LEU A 247 -27.99 18.37 -8.35
N ALA A 248 -28.37 17.29 -9.05
CA ALA A 248 -29.71 16.71 -8.96
C ALA A 248 -30.02 16.12 -7.58
N TYR A 249 -29.00 15.69 -6.83
CA TYR A 249 -29.14 15.24 -5.45
C TYR A 249 -29.38 16.42 -4.48
N LEU A 250 -28.66 17.53 -4.68
CA LEU A 250 -28.83 18.77 -3.90
C LEU A 250 -30.25 19.34 -4.03
N GLN A 251 -30.77 19.40 -5.27
CA GLN A 251 -32.12 19.92 -5.53
C GLN A 251 -33.24 19.09 -4.86
N ARG A 252 -33.05 17.77 -4.70
CA ARG A 252 -34.01 16.91 -4.00
C ARG A 252 -33.89 16.98 -2.48
N ASN A 253 -32.71 17.34 -1.96
CA ASN A 253 -32.42 17.33 -0.53
C ASN A 253 -31.94 18.71 0.00
N PRO A 254 -32.64 19.83 -0.30
CA PRO A 254 -32.13 21.18 -0.02
C PRO A 254 -31.99 21.50 1.48
N ARG A 255 -32.69 20.75 2.35
CA ARG A 255 -32.58 20.89 3.80
C ARG A 255 -31.39 20.13 4.40
N LYS A 256 -30.95 19.04 3.75
CA LYS A 256 -29.91 18.14 4.27
C LYS A 256 -28.55 18.42 3.66
N VAL A 257 -28.50 18.93 2.43
CA VAL A 257 -27.26 19.06 1.67
C VAL A 257 -27.17 20.44 1.01
N GLN A 258 -25.99 21.04 1.09
CA GLN A 258 -25.67 22.34 0.53
C GLN A 258 -24.28 22.31 -0.11
N VAL A 259 -24.08 23.10 -1.17
CA VAL A 259 -22.74 23.39 -1.68
C VAL A 259 -22.33 24.78 -1.19
N LYS A 260 -21.15 24.88 -0.59
CA LYS A 260 -20.58 26.13 -0.10
C LYS A 260 -19.24 26.38 -0.76
N GLN A 261 -19.07 27.58 -1.31
CA GLN A 261 -17.77 28.04 -1.81
C GLN A 261 -17.01 28.74 -0.67
N LYS A 262 -15.76 28.34 -0.45
CA LYS A 262 -14.88 28.99 0.52
C LYS A 262 -13.47 29.04 -0.07
N ALA A 263 -12.93 30.26 -0.24
CA ALA A 263 -11.59 30.50 -0.80
C ALA A 263 -11.31 29.70 -2.08
N ASP A 264 -12.14 29.89 -3.10
CA ASP A 264 -12.08 29.24 -4.43
C ASP A 264 -12.21 27.71 -4.46
N LYS A 265 -12.56 27.07 -3.34
CA LYS A 265 -12.88 25.64 -3.27
C LYS A 265 -14.36 25.41 -3.03
N LEU A 266 -14.97 24.57 -3.87
CA LEU A 266 -16.33 24.08 -3.66
C LEU A 266 -16.29 22.97 -2.62
N ASN A 267 -17.19 23.10 -1.63
CA ASN A 267 -17.37 22.10 -0.58
C ASN A 267 -18.80 21.60 -0.62
N PHE A 268 -18.96 20.28 -0.69
CA PHE A 268 -20.20 19.59 -0.46
C PHE A 268 -20.41 19.46 1.04
N VAL A 269 -21.53 19.94 1.58
CA VAL A 269 -21.84 19.87 3.02
C VAL A 269 -23.17 19.14 3.20
N ALA A 270 -23.13 18.00 3.86
CA ALA A 270 -24.33 17.26 4.29
C ALA A 270 -24.47 17.27 5.81
N GLN A 271 -25.71 17.30 6.28
CA GLN A 271 -26.10 17.26 7.70
C GLN A 271 -26.85 15.97 8.02
N ASN A 272 -26.91 15.63 9.31
CA ASN A 272 -27.52 14.41 9.85
C ASN A 272 -26.80 13.14 9.40
N ILE A 273 -25.47 13.17 9.44
CA ILE A 273 -24.62 12.02 9.15
C ILE A 273 -24.10 11.47 10.47
N SER A 274 -24.74 10.41 10.96
CA SER A 274 -24.44 9.83 12.28
C SER A 274 -23.54 8.60 12.22
N SER A 275 -23.36 8.03 11.03
CA SER A 275 -22.58 6.82 10.78
C SER A 275 -21.88 6.85 9.42
N LEU A 276 -20.86 6.02 9.23
CA LEU A 276 -20.25 5.81 7.92
C LEU A 276 -21.21 5.09 6.95
N GLU A 277 -22.11 4.27 7.47
CA GLU A 277 -23.18 3.66 6.68
C GLU A 277 -24.09 4.73 6.04
N ASP A 278 -24.48 5.78 6.78
CA ASP A 278 -25.24 6.92 6.25
C ASP A 278 -24.50 7.61 5.10
N VAL A 279 -23.18 7.82 5.27
CA VAL A 279 -22.32 8.40 4.22
C VAL A 279 -22.30 7.52 2.99
N HIS A 280 -22.07 6.22 3.17
CA HIS A 280 -22.03 5.25 2.10
C HIS A 280 -23.34 5.23 1.32
N HIS A 281 -24.49 5.17 1.99
CA HIS A 281 -25.80 5.22 1.35
C HIS A 281 -26.02 6.52 0.57
N MET A 282 -25.64 7.65 1.16
CA MET A 282 -25.78 8.95 0.51
C MET A 282 -24.94 9.02 -0.76
N LEU A 283 -23.64 8.70 -0.70
CA LEU A 283 -22.75 8.73 -1.87
C LEU A 283 -23.17 7.70 -2.93
N SER A 284 -23.56 6.49 -2.52
CA SER A 284 -24.07 5.45 -3.42
C SER A 284 -25.31 5.93 -4.18
N SER A 285 -26.21 6.66 -3.52
CA SER A 285 -27.41 7.21 -4.15
C SER A 285 -27.11 8.25 -5.23
N ILE A 286 -25.98 8.97 -5.11
CA ILE A 286 -25.49 9.91 -6.12
C ILE A 286 -24.95 9.12 -7.32
N VAL A 287 -24.05 8.18 -7.10
CA VAL A 287 -23.42 7.36 -8.17
C VAL A 287 -24.44 6.49 -8.91
N ASN A 288 -25.39 5.87 -8.21
CA ASN A 288 -26.44 5.07 -8.85
C ASN A 288 -27.37 5.91 -9.75
N ARG A 289 -27.44 7.22 -9.51
CA ARG A 289 -28.26 8.12 -10.32
C ARG A 289 -27.58 8.52 -11.62
N GLU A 290 -26.26 8.69 -11.60
CA GLU A 290 -25.45 8.82 -12.81
C GLU A 290 -25.69 7.62 -13.74
N LYS A 291 -25.54 6.39 -13.22
CA LYS A 291 -25.78 5.16 -13.97
C LYS A 291 -27.19 5.03 -14.57
N ARG A 292 -28.20 5.64 -13.94
CA ARG A 292 -29.59 5.68 -14.43
C ARG A 292 -29.85 6.79 -15.44
N ALA A 293 -29.00 7.82 -15.49
CA ALA A 293 -29.10 8.90 -16.46
C ALA A 293 -28.38 8.53 -17.77
N GLU A 294 -27.44 7.59 -17.72
CA GLU A 294 -26.72 7.03 -18.88
C GLU A 294 -27.44 5.84 -19.55
N ALA A 295 -28.44 5.24 -18.89
CA ALA A 295 -29.23 4.12 -19.37
C ALA A 295 -30.59 4.56 -19.92
#